data_AF-A0A7G5GUS5-F1
#
_entry.id   AF-A0A7G5GUS5-F1
#
_cell.length_a   1.000
_cell.length_b   1.000
_cell.length_c   1.000
_cell.angle_alpha   90.00
_cell.angle_beta   90.00
_cell.angle_gamma   90.00
#
_symmetry.space_group_name_H-M   'P 1'
#
loop_
_entity.id
_entity.type
_entity.pdbx_description
1 polymer ?
#
loop_
_entity_poly.entity_id
_entity_poly.type
_entity_poly.pdbx_seq_one_letter_code
_entity_poly.pdbx_strand_id
1 'polypeptide(L)' 'MLPVNVELLTQIASQTGRQYADAYTVWLEYCQDPDVYTIVDTVLWVAQNQKLHVVDAIQAVRDIEDQFGGAF' A
#
# COMPACT_ATOMS: atom_id res chain seq x y z
N MET A 1 6.41 3.47 -15.98
CA MET A 1 6.81 3.74 -14.59
C MET A 1 6.55 5.19 -14.29
N LEU A 2 5.54 5.47 -13.47
CA LEU A 2 5.26 6.83 -13.01
C LEU A 2 6.39 7.31 -12.09
N PRO A 3 6.77 8.60 -12.12
CA PRO A 3 7.69 9.14 -11.13
C PRO A 3 7.06 9.03 -9.74
N VAL A 4 7.86 8.65 -8.74
CA VAL A 4 7.39 8.55 -7.36
C VAL A 4 7.02 9.93 -6.82
N ASN A 5 5.84 10.04 -6.22
CA ASN A 5 5.41 11.23 -5.49
C ASN A 5 5.79 11.06 -4.00
N VAL A 6 6.97 11.55 -3.65
CA VAL A 6 7.54 11.43 -2.29
C VAL A 6 6.66 12.13 -1.25
N GLU A 7 6.08 13.29 -1.59
CA GLU A 7 5.21 14.05 -0.69
C GLU A 7 3.95 13.24 -0.34
N LEU A 8 3.31 12.67 -1.37
CA LEU A 8 2.10 11.86 -1.17
C LEU A 8 2.39 10.58 -0.36
N LEU A 9 3.48 9.85 -0.65
CA LEU A 9 3.85 8.68 0.16
C LEU A 9 4.15 9.06 1.61
N THR A 10 4.80 10.19 1.84
CA THR A 10 5.07 10.69 3.20
C THR A 10 3.77 11.04 3.93
N GLN A 11 2.82 11.65 3.24
CA GLN A 11 1.51 11.97 3.79
C GLN A 11 0.74 10.72 4.20
N ILE A 12 0.65 9.72 3.31
CA ILE A 12 -0.04 8.46 3.60
C ILE A 12 0.61 7.73 4.78
N ALA A 13 1.95 7.65 4.79
CA ALA A 13 2.70 7.07 5.90
C ALA A 13 2.38 7.76 7.23
N SER A 14 2.37 9.10 7.24
CA SER A 14 2.02 9.88 8.44
C SER A 14 0.58 9.66 8.89
N GLN A 15 -0.38 9.54 7.97
CA GLN A 15 -1.79 9.34 8.30
C GLN A 15 -2.06 7.95 8.89
N THR A 16 -1.33 6.94 8.43
CA THR A 16 -1.44 5.55 8.90
C THR A 16 -0.52 5.22 10.07
N GLY A 17 0.25 6.21 10.57
CA GLY A 17 1.22 6.01 11.64
C GLY A 17 2.36 5.05 11.26
N ARG A 18 2.66 4.95 9.96
CA ARG A 18 3.68 4.08 9.37
C ARG A 18 4.89 4.87 8.91
N GLN A 19 5.96 4.16 8.58
CA GLN A 19 7.18 4.80 8.09
C GLN A 19 7.09 5.05 6.59
N TYR A 20 7.82 6.06 6.09
CA TYR A 20 7.97 6.28 4.66
C TYR A 20 8.50 5.02 3.94
N ALA A 21 9.39 4.26 4.59
CA ALA A 21 9.91 3.01 4.05
C ALA A 21 8.79 1.99 3.76
N ASP A 22 7.79 1.88 4.65
CA ASP A 22 6.65 0.99 4.45
C ASP A 22 5.82 1.43 3.23
N ALA A 23 5.53 2.73 3.12
CA ALA A 23 4.79 3.28 1.97
C ALA A 23 5.54 3.10 0.65
N TYR A 24 6.87 3.29 0.66
CA TYR A 24 7.71 3.09 -0.51
C TYR A 24 7.79 1.60 -0.92
N THR A 25 7.82 0.68 0.04
CA THR A 25 7.76 -0.76 -0.25
C THR A 25 6.48 -1.13 -0.98
N VAL A 26 5.31 -0.66 -0.53
CA VAL A 26 4.05 -0.92 -1.24
C VAL A 26 4.05 -0.26 -2.62
N TRP A 27 4.50 0.99 -2.71
CA TRP A 27 4.54 1.69 -3.99
C TRP A 27 5.43 0.96 -5.01
N LEU A 28 6.56 0.40 -4.59
CA LEU A 28 7.47 -0.33 -5.47
C LEU A 28 6.81 -1.57 -6.08
N GLU A 29 6.01 -2.29 -5.29
CA GLU A 29 5.27 -3.48 -5.71
C GLU A 29 4.16 -3.17 -6.72
N TYR A 30 3.52 -1.99 -6.60
CA TYR A 30 2.35 -1.59 -7.39
C TYR A 30 2.64 -0.40 -8.34
N CYS A 31 3.89 -0.04 -8.59
CA CYS A 31 4.26 1.17 -9.35
C CYS A 31 3.82 1.17 -10.83
N GLN A 32 3.32 0.04 -11.32
CA GLN A 32 2.74 -0.09 -12.65
C GLN A 32 1.22 0.10 -12.66
N ASP A 33 0.57 0.01 -11.49
CA ASP A 33 -0.88 0.17 -11.37
C ASP A 33 -1.26 1.66 -11.37
N PRO A 34 -2.34 2.02 -12.09
CA PRO A 34 -2.80 3.41 -12.14
C PRO A 34 -3.22 3.93 -10.76
N ASP A 35 -3.73 3.03 -9.91
CA ASP A 35 -4.28 3.34 -8.59
C ASP A 35 -3.27 3.08 -7.45
N VAL A 36 -1.97 3.05 -7.76
CA VAL A 36 -0.89 2.72 -6.80
C VAL A 36 -1.00 3.46 -5.46
N TYR A 37 -1.35 4.74 -5.44
CA TYR A 37 -1.42 5.50 -4.18
C TYR A 37 -2.63 5.12 -3.32
N THR A 38 -3.74 4.72 -3.95
CA THR A 38 -4.90 4.15 -3.26
C THR A 38 -4.57 2.78 -2.68
N ILE A 39 -3.80 1.97 -3.41
CA ILE A 39 -3.31 0.68 -2.94
C ILE A 39 -2.36 0.88 -1.74
N VAL A 40 -1.42 1.83 -1.82
CA VAL A 40 -0.51 2.18 -0.72
C VAL A 40 -1.28 2.55 0.54
N ASP A 41 -2.27 3.44 0.42
CA ASP A 41 -3.12 3.85 1.56
C ASP A 41 -3.88 2.65 2.15
N THR A 42 -4.50 1.84 1.31
CA THR A 42 -5.25 0.64 1.72
C THR A 42 -4.37 -0.37 2.46
N VAL A 43 -3.20 -0.69 1.90
CA VAL A 43 -2.27 -1.65 2.50
C VAL A 43 -1.74 -1.15 3.84
N LEU A 44 -1.38 0.14 3.95
CA LEU A 44 -0.89 0.71 5.20
C LEU A 44 -2.00 0.78 6.27
N TRP A 45 -3.24 1.06 5.86
CA TRP A 45 -4.41 1.01 6.73
C TRP A 45 -4.66 -0.41 7.25
N VAL A 46 -4.60 -1.43 6.37
CA VAL A 46 -4.69 -2.85 6.75
C VAL A 46 -3.58 -3.22 7.72
N ALA A 47 -2.34 -2.84 7.40
CA ALA A 47 -1.20 -3.09 8.27
C ALA A 47 -1.44 -2.49 9.66
N GLN A 48 -1.85 -1.23 9.73
CA GLN A 48 -2.12 -0.53 10.99
C GLN A 48 -3.21 -1.22 11.81
N ASN A 49 -4.36 -1.51 11.20
CA ASN A 49 -5.52 -2.04 11.91
C ASN A 49 -5.37 -3.49 12.34
N GLN A 50 -4.71 -4.30 11.51
CA GLN A 50 -4.47 -5.71 11.80
C GLN A 50 -3.16 -5.93 12.60
N LYS A 51 -2.43 -4.86 12.90
CA LYS A 51 -1.10 -4.90 13.54
C LYS A 51 -0.12 -5.82 12.80
N LEU A 52 -0.22 -5.83 11.47
CA LEU A 52 0.63 -6.62 10.59
C LEU A 52 1.89 -5.83 10.22
N HIS A 53 2.91 -6.57 9.80
CA HIS A 53 4.01 -6.01 9.04
C HIS A 53 3.51 -5.63 7.63
N VAL A 54 4.12 -4.63 7.00
CA VAL A 54 3.64 -4.12 5.69
C VAL A 54 3.63 -5.22 4.61
N VAL A 55 4.62 -6.11 4.63
CA VAL A 55 4.71 -7.24 3.69
C VAL A 55 3.55 -8.23 3.87
N ASP A 56 3.17 -8.52 5.12
CA ASP A 56 2.04 -9.41 5.39
C ASP A 56 0.71 -8.74 4.99
N ALA A 57 0.62 -7.41 5.13
CA ALA A 57 -0.54 -6.64 4.69
C ALA A 57 -0.66 -6.60 3.16
N ILE A 58 0.45 -6.52 2.42
CA ILE A 58 0.46 -6.66 0.95
C ILE A 58 -0.14 -8.02 0.56
N GLN A 59 0.32 -9.11 1.19
CA GLN A 59 -0.20 -10.43 0.89
C GLN A 59 -1.69 -10.55 1.25
N ALA A 60 -2.11 -10.01 2.39
CA ALA A 60 -3.51 -10.03 2.79
C ALA A 60 -4.41 -9.29 1.79
N VAL A 61 -3.96 -8.17 1.22
CA VAL A 61 -4.71 -7.43 0.18
C VAL A 61 -4.79 -8.25 -1.11
N ARG A 62 -3.69 -8.87 -1.56
CA ARG A 62 -3.68 -9.76 -2.74
C ARG A 62 -4.61 -10.97 -2.57
N ASP A 63 -4.58 -11.60 -1.41
CA ASP A 63 -5.45 -12.75 -1.11
C ASP A 63 -6.94 -12.37 -1.17
N ILE A 64 -7.28 -11.13 -0.78
CA ILE A 64 -8.65 -10.60 -0.90
C ILE A 64 -8.99 -10.33 -2.37
N GLU A 65 -8.10 -9.71 -3.14
CA GLU A 65 -8.30 -9.47 -4.58
C GLU A 65 -8.57 -10.78 -5.34
N ASP A 66 -7.75 -11.80 -5.09
CA ASP A 66 -7.87 -13.13 -5.69
C ASP A 66 -9.18 -13.84 -5.30
N GLN A 67 -9.62 -13.70 -4.04
CA GLN A 67 -10.86 -14.32 -3.55
C GLN A 67 -12.13 -13.66 -4.10
N PHE A 68 -12.11 -12.35 -4.31
CA PHE A 68 -13.28 -11.59 -4.74
C PHE A 68 -13.27 -11.21 -6.23
N GLY A 69 -12.25 -11.66 -6.99
CA GLY A 69 -12.12 -11.42 -8.42
C GLY A 69 -11.99 -9.93 -8.78
N GLY A 70 -11.51 -9.12 -7.84
CA GLY A 70 -11.60 -7.66 -7.88
C GLY A 70 -10.36 -7.01 -8.48
N ALA A 71 -10.54 -6.46 -9.69
CA ALA A 71 -9.62 -5.53 -10.32
C ALA A 71 -9.55 -4.20 -9.55
N PHE A 72 -8.34 -3.82 -9.15
CA PHE A 72 -7.90 -2.43 -9.13
C PHE A 72 -7.05 -2.21 -10.38
#